data_AF-A0AAJ7S9U5-F1
#
_entry.id   AF-A0AAJ7S9U5-F1
#
_cell.length_a   1.000
_cell.length_b   1.000
_cell.length_c   1.000
_cell.angle_alpha   90.00
_cell.angle_beta   90.00
_cell.angle_gamma   90.00
#
_symmetry.space_group_name_H-M   'P 1'
#
loop_
_entity.id
_entity.type
_entity.pdbx_description
1 polymer ?
#
loop_
_entity_poly.entity_id
_entity_poly.type
_entity_poly.pdbx_seq_one_letter_code
_entity_poly.pdbx_strand_id
1 'polypeptide(L)'
;MDRFCLKRTSTDFTSKDYYINIRKALVNGFFMQVAHLERTGHYLTIKDNQIVQLHPSSCLDHKPEWVIYNEFVLTTKNYIRTVTDIKPDWLLKIAPQYYDLQNFPQCEAKRQLEVIQTKLDSKQYQEGF
;
A
#
# COMPACT_ATOMS: atom_id res chain seq x y z
N MET A 1 -27.73 -5.57 -5.47
CA MET A 1 -27.98 -4.74 -4.28
C MET A 1 -29.42 -4.24 -4.31
N ASP A 2 -29.77 -3.33 -5.22
CA ASP A 2 -31.11 -2.69 -5.19
C ASP A 2 -32.25 -3.60 -5.67
N ARG A 3 -31.99 -4.46 -6.67
CA ARG A 3 -32.98 -5.46 -7.15
C ARG A 3 -33.40 -6.47 -6.08
N PHE A 4 -32.54 -6.74 -5.09
CA PHE A 4 -32.77 -7.71 -4.02
C PHE A 4 -33.03 -7.04 -2.66
N CYS A 5 -33.25 -5.72 -2.63
CA CYS A 5 -33.44 -4.92 -1.41
C CYS A 5 -32.33 -5.11 -0.35
N LEU A 6 -31.10 -5.42 -0.78
CA LEU A 6 -29.96 -5.55 0.12
C LEU A 6 -29.30 -4.19 0.32
N LYS A 7 -29.02 -3.83 1.58
CA LYS A 7 -28.34 -2.57 1.95
C LYS A 7 -26.98 -2.51 1.27
N ARG A 8 -26.80 -1.52 0.38
CA ARG A 8 -25.50 -1.25 -0.24
C ARG A 8 -24.57 -0.63 0.79
N THR A 9 -23.45 -1.29 1.07
CA THR A 9 -22.40 -0.81 1.98
C THR A 9 -21.35 0.04 1.27
N SER A 10 -21.29 -0.01 -0.06
CA SER A 10 -20.38 0.82 -0.85
C SER A 10 -20.90 2.25 -1.00
N THR A 11 -19.96 3.20 -0.99
CA THR A 11 -20.20 4.61 -1.30
C THR A 11 -20.66 4.80 -2.74
N ASP A 12 -21.36 5.90 -3.02
CA ASP A 12 -21.73 6.28 -4.38
C ASP A 12 -20.51 6.52 -5.27
N PHE A 13 -20.66 6.26 -6.57
CA PHE A 13 -19.61 6.47 -7.56
C PHE A 13 -19.14 7.93 -7.65
N THR A 14 -20.03 8.88 -7.36
CA THR A 14 -19.74 10.32 -7.34
C THR A 14 -18.99 10.77 -6.10
N SER A 15 -18.85 9.91 -5.07
CA SER A 15 -18.12 10.24 -3.86
C SER A 15 -16.61 10.28 -4.13
N LYS A 16 -15.94 11.27 -3.53
CA LYS A 16 -14.47 11.39 -3.58
C LYS A 16 -13.77 10.16 -2.99
N ASP A 17 -14.43 9.48 -2.05
CA ASP A 17 -13.87 8.32 -1.34
C ASP A 17 -14.04 7.02 -2.12
N TYR A 18 -14.77 7.00 -3.23
CA TYR A 18 -15.09 5.77 -3.97
C TYR A 18 -13.83 4.97 -4.35
N TYR A 19 -12.89 5.60 -5.04
CA TYR A 19 -11.63 4.94 -5.42
C TYR A 19 -10.71 4.68 -4.21
N ILE A 20 -10.70 5.59 -3.23
CA ILE A 20 -9.89 5.43 -2.01
C ILE A 20 -10.31 4.16 -1.25
N ASN A 21 -11.62 3.94 -1.13
CA ASN A 21 -12.19 2.78 -0.46
C ASN A 21 -11.83 1.47 -1.17
N ILE A 22 -11.82 1.47 -2.51
CA ILE A 22 -11.39 0.31 -3.30
C ILE A 22 -9.90 0.00 -3.03
N ARG A 23 -9.02 1.01 -3.07
CA ARG A 23 -7.58 0.80 -2.81
C ARG A 23 -7.33 0.32 -1.38
N LYS A 24 -8.05 0.87 -0.39
CA LYS A 24 -7.99 0.38 1.01
C LYS A 24 -8.47 -1.06 1.13
N ALA A 25 -9.52 -1.44 0.40
CA ALA A 25 -9.99 -2.82 0.38
C ALA A 25 -8.93 -3.77 -0.18
N LEU A 26 -8.19 -3.37 -1.22
CA LEU A 26 -7.07 -4.16 -1.73
C LEU A 26 -5.97 -4.34 -0.69
N VAL A 27 -5.63 -3.29 0.07
CA VAL A 27 -4.64 -3.38 1.16
C VAL A 27 -5.03 -4.45 2.19
N ASN A 28 -6.31 -4.61 2.53
CA ASN A 28 -6.74 -5.68 3.46
C ASN A 28 -6.38 -7.09 2.97
N GLY A 29 -6.39 -7.35 1.66
CA GLY A 29 -6.05 -8.67 1.09
C GLY A 29 -4.58 -8.83 0.72
N PHE A 30 -3.95 -7.73 0.29
CA PHE A 30 -2.63 -7.73 -0.34
C PHE A 30 -1.55 -6.99 0.48
N PHE A 31 -1.77 -6.80 1.79
CA PHE A 31 -0.83 -6.08 2.67
C PHE A 31 0.58 -6.70 2.72
N MET A 32 0.75 -7.97 2.35
CA MET A 32 2.09 -8.58 2.23
C MET A 32 2.76 -8.27 0.89
N GLN A 33 1.98 -8.03 -0.15
CA GLN A 33 2.45 -7.80 -1.52
C GLN A 33 2.61 -6.30 -1.80
N VAL A 34 3.54 -5.68 -1.07
CA VAL A 34 3.83 -4.25 -1.15
C VAL A 34 5.28 -4.02 -1.57
N ALA A 35 5.52 -2.97 -2.35
CA ALA A 35 6.86 -2.54 -2.71
C ALA A 35 7.02 -1.02 -2.50
N HIS A 36 8.24 -0.63 -2.12
CA HIS A 36 8.65 0.76 -1.87
C HIS A 36 9.65 1.22 -2.94
N LEU A 37 9.50 2.44 -3.43
CA LEU A 37 10.42 3.06 -4.39
C LEU A 37 11.66 3.58 -3.68
N GLU A 38 12.82 3.01 -3.99
CA GLU A 38 14.10 3.52 -3.50
C GLU A 38 14.58 4.74 -4.31
N ARG A 39 15.44 5.56 -3.73
CA ARG A 39 16.04 6.75 -4.40
C ARG A 39 16.78 6.44 -5.69
N THR A 40 17.27 5.21 -5.82
CA THR A 40 17.95 4.69 -7.01
C THR A 40 17.00 4.39 -8.17
N GLY A 41 15.67 4.46 -7.94
CA GLY A 41 14.63 4.37 -8.96
C GLY A 41 14.10 2.96 -9.24
N HIS A 42 14.56 1.95 -8.48
CA HIS A 42 13.98 0.60 -8.43
C HIS A 42 13.07 0.45 -7.22
N TYR A 43 12.22 -0.58 -7.25
CA TYR A 43 11.37 -0.91 -6.12
C TYR A 43 12.01 -2.03 -5.29
N LEU A 44 11.81 -2.00 -3.98
CA LEU A 44 12.11 -3.10 -3.06
C LEU A 44 10.81 -3.65 -2.49
N THR A 45 10.65 -4.99 -2.54
CA THR A 45 9.53 -5.63 -1.86
C THR A 45 9.69 -5.53 -0.35
N ILE A 46 8.57 -5.32 0.34
CA ILE A 46 8.54 -5.21 1.79
C ILE A 46 8.92 -6.56 2.42
N LYS A 47 9.77 -6.51 3.46
CA LYS A 47 10.37 -7.64 4.21
C LYS A 47 11.34 -8.53 3.45
N ASP A 48 11.04 -8.90 2.21
CA ASP A 48 11.90 -9.81 1.42
C ASP A 48 13.05 -9.09 0.70
N ASN A 49 13.02 -7.75 0.63
CA ASN A 49 14.03 -6.90 0.00
C ASN A 49 14.39 -7.33 -1.43
N GLN A 50 13.41 -7.84 -2.20
CA GLN A 50 13.63 -8.19 -3.59
C GLN A 50 13.60 -6.94 -4.45
N ILE A 51 14.65 -6.75 -5.25
CA ILE A 51 14.72 -5.67 -6.23
C ILE A 51 13.79 -6.00 -7.38
N VAL A 52 12.79 -5.15 -7.62
CA VAL A 52 11.78 -5.30 -8.65
C VAL A 52 11.58 -4.02 -9.45
N GLN A 53 11.00 -4.17 -10.63
CA GLN A 53 10.57 -3.06 -11.49
C GLN A 53 9.08 -3.19 -11.81
N LEU A 54 8.43 -2.07 -12.15
CA LEU A 54 7.08 -2.12 -12.67
C LEU A 54 7.08 -2.87 -14.01
N HIS A 55 6.17 -3.82 -14.17
CA HIS A 55 6.04 -4.55 -15.42
C HIS A 55 5.66 -3.58 -16.57
N PRO A 56 6.21 -3.74 -17.80
CA PRO A 56 5.94 -2.82 -18.92
C PRO A 56 4.46 -2.69 -19.31
N SER A 57 3.63 -3.66 -18.92
CA SER A 57 2.17 -3.61 -19.13
C SER A 57 1.43 -2.75 -18.10
N SER A 58 2.11 -2.14 -17.13
CA SER A 58 1.49 -1.27 -16.14
C SER A 58 0.95 0.00 -16.82
N CYS A 59 -0.24 0.43 -16.43
CA CYS A 59 -0.85 1.67 -16.93
C CYS A 59 -0.45 2.90 -16.10
N LEU A 60 0.47 2.77 -15.14
CA LEU A 60 0.97 3.87 -14.34
C LEU A 60 1.87 4.77 -15.19
N ASP A 61 1.52 6.05 -15.27
CA ASP A 61 2.24 7.13 -15.95
C ASP A 61 3.39 7.71 -15.10
N HIS A 62 3.35 7.47 -13.79
CA HIS A 62 4.36 7.89 -12.82
C HIS A 62 4.84 6.72 -11.95
N LYS A 63 5.91 6.95 -11.17
CA LYS A 63 6.42 6.00 -10.18
C LYS A 63 5.96 6.40 -8.77
N PRO A 64 4.81 5.91 -8.30
CA PRO A 64 4.38 6.15 -6.92
C PRO A 64 5.36 5.53 -5.92
N GLU A 65 5.50 6.17 -4.76
CA GLU A 65 6.47 5.77 -3.73
C GLU A 65 6.12 4.43 -3.09
N TRP A 66 4.81 4.17 -2.91
CA TRP A 66 4.29 2.95 -2.30
C TRP A 66 3.27 2.30 -3.24
N VAL A 67 3.48 1.01 -3.50
CA VAL A 67 2.58 0.25 -4.36
C VAL A 67 2.23 -1.09 -3.76
N ILE A 68 1.02 -1.55 -4.04
CA ILE A 68 0.68 -2.97 -3.95
C ILE A 68 0.80 -3.58 -5.34
N TYR A 69 1.09 -4.87 -5.39
CA TYR A 69 1.08 -5.66 -6.61
C TYR A 69 0.26 -6.94 -6.40
N ASN A 70 -0.22 -7.53 -7.50
CA ASN A 70 -0.92 -8.82 -7.46
C ASN A 70 0.03 -10.00 -7.77
N GLU A 71 0.97 -9.79 -8.69
CA GLU A 71 1.82 -10.87 -9.20
C GLU A 71 3.30 -10.47 -9.19
N PHE A 72 4.13 -11.40 -8.73
CA PHE A 72 5.57 -11.35 -8.89
C PHE A 72 5.97 -12.18 -10.11
N VAL A 73 6.63 -11.56 -11.07
CA VAL A 73 7.02 -12.17 -12.35
C VAL A 73 8.54 -12.31 -12.38
N LEU A 74 9.02 -13.54 -12.25
CA LEU A 74 10.44 -13.88 -12.23
C LEU A 74 10.93 -14.21 -13.65
N THR A 75 11.80 -13.36 -14.19
CA THR A 75 12.41 -13.54 -15.52
C THR A 75 13.90 -13.16 -15.46
N THR A 76 14.50 -12.61 -16.53
CA THR A 76 15.84 -12.01 -16.50
C THR A 76 15.93 -10.83 -15.53
N LYS A 77 14.83 -10.08 -15.37
CA LYS A 77 14.65 -9.08 -14.31
C LYS A 77 13.36 -9.42 -13.57
N ASN A 78 13.32 -9.11 -12.28
CA ASN A 78 12.10 -9.30 -11.49
C ASN A 78 11.15 -8.14 -11.73
N TYR A 79 9.89 -8.47 -12.02
CA TYR A 79 8.84 -7.49 -12.24
C TYR A 79 7.66 -7.72 -11.31
N ILE A 80 6.97 -6.63 -10.98
CA ILE A 80 5.66 -6.68 -10.31
C ILE A 80 4.58 -6.23 -11.29
N ARG A 81 3.48 -6.99 -11.35
CA ARG A 81 2.37 -6.77 -12.29
C ARG A 81 1.06 -6.50 -11.55
N THR A 82 0.17 -5.77 -12.21
CA THR A 82 -1.11 -5.29 -11.67
C THR A 82 -0.87 -4.47 -10.42
N VAL A 83 -0.34 -3.27 -10.63
CA VAL A 83 0.19 -2.41 -9.59
C VAL A 83 -0.81 -1.30 -9.28
N THR A 84 -1.02 -1.01 -8.00
CA THR A 84 -1.89 0.08 -7.54
C THR A 84 -1.17 0.95 -6.53
N ASP A 85 -1.25 2.27 -6.72
CA ASP A 85 -0.76 3.29 -5.78
C ASP A 85 -1.53 3.24 -4.45
N ILE A 86 -0.81 3.24 -3.34
CA ILE A 86 -1.38 3.24 -1.99
C ILE A 86 -0.67 4.22 -1.07
N LYS A 87 -1.35 4.59 0.01
CA LYS A 87 -0.72 5.39 1.06
C LYS A 87 -0.17 4.49 2.17
N PRO A 88 1.04 4.74 2.67
CA PRO A 88 1.65 3.93 3.73
C PRO A 88 0.90 3.99 5.06
N ASP A 89 0.13 5.06 5.35
CA ASP A 89 -0.68 5.13 6.56
C ASP A 89 -1.77 4.04 6.62
N TRP A 90 -2.18 3.52 5.46
CA TRP A 90 -3.17 2.44 5.39
C TRP A 90 -2.58 1.11 5.85
N LEU A 91 -1.31 0.85 5.55
CA LEU A 91 -0.61 -0.37 5.93
C LEU A 91 -0.53 -0.51 7.46
N LEU A 92 -0.15 0.57 8.14
CA LEU A 92 -0.07 0.64 9.59
C LEU A 92 -1.43 0.46 10.27
N LYS A 93 -2.49 1.04 9.69
CA LYS A 93 -3.86 0.95 10.24
C LYS A 93 -4.52 -0.40 10.00
N ILE A 94 -4.31 -0.98 8.82
CA ILE A 94 -5.01 -2.20 8.37
C ILE A 94 -4.31 -3.47 8.88
N ALA A 95 -2.99 -3.51 8.79
CA ALA A 95 -2.20 -4.69 9.13
C ALA A 95 -1.10 -4.37 10.15
N PRO A 96 -1.44 -3.83 11.33
CA PRO A 96 -0.45 -3.44 12.34
C PRO A 96 0.42 -4.61 12.80
N GLN A 97 -0.14 -5.83 12.84
CA GLN A 97 0.59 -7.04 13.21
C GLN A 97 1.68 -7.41 12.19
N TYR A 98 1.42 -7.18 10.89
CA TYR A 98 2.42 -7.45 9.86
C TYR A 98 3.46 -6.33 9.80
N TYR A 99 3.02 -5.08 9.94
CA TYR A 99 3.87 -3.89 9.94
C TYR A 99 4.39 -3.52 11.34
N ASP A 100 4.70 -4.51 12.16
CA ASP A 100 5.41 -4.29 13.43
C ASP A 100 6.84 -3.82 13.17
N LEU A 101 7.12 -2.57 13.51
CA LEU A 101 8.39 -1.89 13.28
C LEU A 101 9.54 -2.46 14.11
N GLN A 102 9.25 -3.16 15.21
CA GLN A 102 10.29 -3.79 16.03
C GLN A 102 10.97 -4.93 15.28
N ASN A 103 10.17 -5.76 14.60
CA ASN A 103 10.63 -6.90 13.80
C ASN A 103 10.85 -6.59 12.31
N PHE A 104 10.71 -5.33 11.92
CA PHE A 104 10.85 -4.93 10.52
C PHE A 104 12.33 -4.75 10.14
N PRO A 105 12.78 -5.27 8.97
CA PRO A 105 14.16 -5.12 8.54
C PRO A 105 14.53 -3.66 8.31
N GLN A 106 15.79 -3.30 8.59
CA GLN A 106 16.27 -1.93 8.42
C GLN A 106 16.36 -1.57 6.93
N CYS A 107 15.49 -0.67 6.48
CA CYS A 107 15.40 -0.19 5.09
C CYS A 107 14.80 1.22 5.02
N GLU A 108 14.82 1.87 3.85
CA GLU A 108 14.21 3.20 3.67
C GLU A 108 12.70 3.17 3.97
N ALA A 109 12.02 2.11 3.53
CA ALA A 109 10.61 1.86 3.84
C ALA A 109 10.32 1.87 5.36
N LYS A 110 11.15 1.20 6.18
CA LYS A 110 10.99 1.20 7.65
C LYS A 110 11.08 2.60 8.22
N ARG A 111 12.10 3.36 7.82
CA ARG A 111 12.31 4.74 8.28
C ARG A 111 11.11 5.63 7.95
N GLN A 112 10.53 5.47 6.77
CA GLN A 112 9.32 6.22 6.41
C GLN A 112 8.12 5.82 7.27
N LEU A 113 7.92 4.53 7.48
CA LEU A 113 6.83 4.02 8.33
C LEU A 113 6.96 4.51 9.77
N GLU A 114 8.17 4.56 10.34
CA GLU A 114 8.43 5.13 11.67
C GLU A 114 8.01 6.61 11.74
N VAL A 115 8.41 7.43 10.76
CA VAL A 115 8.03 8.84 10.70
C VAL A 115 6.51 9.01 10.60
N ILE A 116 5.85 8.15 9.84
CA ILE A 116 4.39 8.18 9.69
C ILE A 116 3.71 7.75 11.00
N GLN A 117 4.21 6.71 11.65
CA GLN A 117 3.70 6.24 12.94
C GLN A 117 3.75 7.37 13.97
N THR A 118 4.91 8.04 14.13
CA THR A 118 5.04 9.18 15.06
C THR A 118 4.06 10.31 14.74
N LYS A 119 3.82 10.59 13.44
CA LYS A 119 2.83 11.59 13.02
C LYS A 119 1.38 11.16 13.28
N LEU A 120 1.08 9.87 13.24
CA LEU A 120 -0.25 9.35 13.56
C LEU A 120 -0.51 9.42 15.07
N ASP A 121 0.49 9.04 15.87
CA ASP A 121 0.41 9.07 17.33
C ASP A 121 0.23 10.51 17.85
N SER A 122 0.96 11.48 17.28
CA SER A 122 0.81 12.89 17.65
C SER A 122 -0.55 13.47 17.29
N LYS A 123 -1.15 13.05 16.18
CA LYS A 123 -2.51 13.46 15.78
C LYS A 123 -3.59 12.87 16.68
N GLN A 124 -3.46 11.59 17.04
CA GLN A 124 -4.40 10.96 17.99
C GLN A 124 -4.41 11.68 19.34
N TYR A 125 -3.25 12.14 19.81
CA TYR A 125 -3.16 12.92 21.04
C TYR A 125 -3.88 14.28 20.95
N GLN A 126 -3.89 14.92 19.77
CA GLN A 126 -4.54 16.21 19.55
C GLN A 126 -6.06 16.12 19.41
N GLU A 127 -6.59 15.01 18.90
CA GLU A 127 -8.04 14.77 18.76
C GLU A 127 -8.70 14.27 20.07
N GLY A 128 -7.89 13.94 21.09
CA GLY A 128 -8.34 13.39 22.38
C GLY A 128 -8.71 14.43 23.45
N PHE A 129 -8.86 15.72 23.09
CA PHE A 129 -9.27 16.81 23.99
C PHE A 129 -10.40 17.66 23.39
#